data_AF-A0A354XXE1-F1
#
_entry.id   AF-A0A354XXE1-F1
#
_cell.length_a   1.000
_cell.length_b   1.000
_cell.length_c   1.000
_cell.angle_alpha   90.00
_cell.angle_beta   90.00
_cell.angle_gamma   90.00
#
_symmetry.space_group_name_H-M   'P 1'
#
loop_
_entity.id
_entity.type
_entity.pdbx_description
1 polymer ?
#
loop_
_entity_poly.entity_id
_entity_poly.type
_entity_poly.pdbx_seq_one_letter_code
_entity_poly.pdbx_strand_id
1 'polypeptide(L)' 'MGYEIERKFLVSGEYKSHAYDHYVMKQGYLSLSGISVVRVRVKGEKGYITVKGAVGEGGITRREW' A
#
# COMPACT_ATOMS: atom_id res chain seq x y z
N MET A 1 -1.05 -21.82 -3.68
CA MET A 1 -1.31 -20.39 -3.46
C MET A 1 -1.41 -20.15 -1.97
N GLY A 2 -0.57 -19.26 -1.41
CA GLY A 2 -0.59 -18.93 0.02
C GLY A 2 -1.39 -17.67 0.29
N TYR A 3 -1.92 -17.56 1.50
CA TYR A 3 -2.57 -16.34 2.00
C TYR A 3 -1.52 -15.50 2.73
N GLU A 4 -1.42 -14.22 2.38
CA GLU A 4 -0.59 -13.27 3.11
C GLU A 4 -1.35 -12.75 4.34
N ILE A 5 -0.68 -12.70 5.49
CA ILE A 5 -1.23 -12.18 6.75
C ILE A 5 -0.35 -10.99 7.17
N GLU A 6 -0.90 -9.77 7.12
CA GLU A 6 -0.22 -8.54 7.54
C GLU A 6 -0.92 -7.95 8.78
N ARG A 7 -0.13 -7.41 9.73
CA ARG A 7 -0.62 -6.62 10.88
C ARG A 7 0.16 -5.32 10.98
N LYS A 8 -0.53 -4.22 11.31
CA LYS A 8 0.05 -2.88 11.43
C LYS A 8 -0.01 -2.41 12.87
N PHE A 9 1.08 -1.81 13.35
CA PHE A 9 1.20 -1.29 14.70
C PHE A 9 1.70 0.16 14.65
N LEU A 10 1.33 0.95 15.65
CA LEU A 10 2.03 2.19 15.95
C LEU A 10 3.40 1.81 16.53
N VAL A 11 4.45 2.49 16.09
CA VAL A 11 5.82 2.23 16.52
C VAL A 11 6.35 3.44 17.30
N SER A 12 7.08 3.19 18.38
CA SER A 12 7.77 4.21 19.17
C SER A 12 9.18 3.74 19.55
N GLY A 13 10.10 4.67 19.81
CA GLY A 13 11.50 4.36 20.17
C GLY A 13 12.45 4.20 18.97
N GLU A 14 13.62 3.64 19.25
CA GLU A 14 14.74 3.49 18.31
C GLU A 14 14.56 2.28 17.36
N TYR A 15 13.64 2.39 16.41
CA TYR A 15 13.44 1.33 15.40
C TYR A 15 14.26 1.56 14.12
N LYS A 16 14.65 2.81 13.83
CA LYS A 16 15.30 3.17 12.56
C LYS A 16 16.72 2.61 12.44
N SER A 17 17.45 2.52 13.54
CA SER A 17 18.80 1.94 13.59
C SER A 17 18.83 0.44 13.27
N HIS A 18 17.70 -0.25 13.44
CA HIS A 18 17.53 -1.67 13.11
C HIS A 18 17.08 -1.91 11.66
N ALA A 19 16.88 -0.86 10.86
CA ALA A 19 16.48 -1.00 9.47
C ALA A 19 17.64 -1.53 8.61
N TYR A 20 17.35 -2.50 7.73
CA TYR A 20 18.34 -3.05 6.80
C TYR A 20 18.43 -2.26 5.48
N ASP A 21 17.35 -1.56 5.11
CA ASP A 21 17.23 -0.83 3.84
C ASP A 21 16.37 0.43 4.04
N HIS A 22 16.60 1.44 3.21
CA HIS A 22 15.85 2.69 3.23
C HIS A 22 15.66 3.24 1.82
N TYR A 23 14.48 3.80 1.58
CA TYR A 23 14.19 4.49 0.33
C TYR A 23 13.18 5.59 0.57
N VAL A 24 13.31 6.67 -0.20
CA VAL A 24 12.29 7.72 -0.25
C VAL A 24 11.06 7.13 -0.94
N MET A 25 9.91 7.24 -0.27
CA MET A 25 8.63 6.82 -0.80
C MET A 25 7.71 8.03 -0.90
N LYS A 26 7.20 8.29 -2.10
CA LYS A 26 6.19 9.32 -2.36
C LYS A 26 4.98 8.66 -2.98
N GLN A 27 3.78 9.07 -2.60
CA GLN A 27 2.54 8.52 -3.16
C GLN A 27 1.47 9.60 -3.28
N GLY A 28 0.65 9.46 -4.30
CA GLY A 28 -0.53 10.28 -4.55
C GLY A 28 -1.69 9.42 -5.02
N TYR A 29 -2.90 9.91 -4.78
CA TYR A 29 -4.13 9.27 -5.27
C TYR A 29 -4.69 10.09 -6.41
N LEU A 30 -4.88 9.46 -7.57
CA LEU A 30 -5.49 10.10 -8.74
C LEU A 30 -7.02 10.02 -8.70
N SER A 31 -7.53 8.94 -8.11
CA SER A 31 -8.96 8.76 -7.86
C SER A 31 -9.15 8.15 -6.48
N LEU A 32 -10.04 8.79 -5.71
CA LEU A 32 -10.55 8.34 -4.42
C LEU A 32 -12.06 8.10 -4.52
N SER A 33 -12.55 7.70 -5.70
CA SER A 33 -13.96 7.33 -5.84
C SER A 33 -14.26 6.11 -4.97
N GLY A 34 -15.45 6.06 -4.34
CA GLY A 34 -15.87 4.90 -3.53
C GLY A 34 -15.90 3.56 -4.28
N ILE A 35 -15.71 3.58 -5.60
CA ILE A 35 -15.76 2.45 -6.53
C ILE A 35 -14.35 1.95 -6.90
N SER A 36 -13.34 2.84 -6.89
CA SER A 36 -11.97 2.49 -7.24
C SER A 36 -10.96 3.48 -6.69
N VAL A 37 -9.81 2.95 -6.27
CA VAL A 37 -8.66 3.74 -5.82
C VAL A 37 -7.52 3.56 -6.81
N VAL A 38 -7.11 4.66 -7.44
CA VAL A 38 -5.92 4.69 -8.28
C VAL A 38 -4.82 5.38 -7.50
N ARG A 39 -3.76 4.63 -7.18
CA ARG A 39 -2.60 5.13 -6.44
C ARG A 39 -1.36 5.10 -7.33
N VAL A 40 -0.69 6.24 -7.42
CA VAL A 40 0.66 6.34 -8.01
C VAL A 40 1.66 6.46 -6.88
N ARG A 41 2.73 5.67 -6.93
CA ARG A 41 3.82 5.75 -5.96
C ARG A 41 5.18 5.69 -6.64
N VAL A 42 6.14 6.38 -6.05
CA VAL A 42 7.57 6.25 -6.36
C VAL A 42 8.23 5.60 -5.15
N LYS A 43 8.99 4.54 -5.39
CA LYS A 43 9.81 3.83 -4.40
C LYS A 43 11.27 3.92 -4.86
N GLY A 44 12.06 4.78 -4.21
CA GLY A 44 13.40 5.11 -4.70
C GLY A 44 13.29 5.75 -6.09
N GLU A 45 13.83 5.09 -7.11
CA GLU A 45 13.81 5.55 -8.51
C GLU A 45 12.72 4.86 -9.36
N LYS A 46 11.97 3.91 -8.78
CA LYS A 46 10.97 3.13 -9.52
C LYS A 46 9.56 3.68 -9.29
N GLY A 47 8.85 3.95 -10.38
CA GLY A 47 7.44 4.33 -10.38
C GLY A 47 6.52 3.12 -10.46
N TYR A 48 5.38 3.20 -9.77
CA TYR A 48 4.34 2.18 -9.79
C TYR A 48 2.97 2.84 -9.84
N ILE A 49 2.06 2.27 -10.62
CA ILE A 49 0.63 2.54 -10.56
C ILE A 49 -0.05 1.30 -10.00
N THR A 50 -1.07 1.49 -9.17
CA THR A 50 -1.91 0.40 -8.68
C THR A 50 -3.37 0.83 -8.78
N VAL A 51 -4.20 -0.03 -9.37
CA VAL A 51 -5.64 0.14 -9.45
C VAL A 51 -6.28 -0.88 -8.51
N LYS A 52 -6.92 -0.38 -7.45
CA LYS A 52 -7.65 -1.20 -6.48
C LYS A 52 -9.14 -1.04 -6.75
N GLY A 53 -9.82 -2.14 -7.05
CA GLY A 53 -11.28 -2.15 -7.15
C GLY A 53 -11.93 -1.97 -5.78
N ALA A 54 -13.20 -1.56 -5.76
CA ALA A 54 -14.01 -1.58 -4.55
C ALA A 54 -14.07 -2.98 -3.94
N VAL A 55 -14.20 -2.99 -2.62
CA VAL A 55 -14.51 -4.20 -1.86
C VAL A 55 -15.99 -4.52 -2.13
N GLY A 56 -16.30 -5.78 -2.46
CA GLY A 56 -17.71 -6.21 -2.58
C GLY A 56 -18.45 -6.11 -1.25
N GLU A 57 -19.79 -6.03 -1.28
CA GLU A 57 -20.59 -5.97 -0.04
C GLU A 57 -20.22 -7.09 0.93
N GLY A 58 -19.86 -6.72 2.17
CA GLY A 58 -19.48 -7.66 3.23
C GLY A 58 -18.10 -8.30 3.11
N GLY A 59 -17.27 -7.91 2.12
CA GLY A 59 -15.96 -8.53 1.87
C GLY A 59 -14.78 -7.89 2.60
N ILE A 60 -13.66 -8.61 2.63
CA ILE A 60 -12.31 -8.09 2.98
C ILE A 60 -11.31 -8.25 1.82
N THR A 61 -11.77 -8.79 0.70
CA THR A 61 -10.97 -9.08 -0.49
C THR A 61 -11.32 -8.13 -1.62
N ARG A 62 -10.33 -7.73 -2.41
CA ARG A 62 -10.51 -6.89 -3.61
C ARG A 62 -9.51 -7.28 -4.70
N ARG A 63 -9.86 -6.95 -5.95
CA ARG A 63 -8.94 -7.10 -7.09
C ARG A 63 -7.95 -5.94 -7.12
N GLU A 64 -6.67 -6.27 -7.33
CA GLU A 64 -5.58 -5.30 -7.47
C GLU A 64 -4.83 -5.58 -8.78
N TRP A 65 -4.54 -4.53 -9.52
CA TRP A 65 -3.78 -4.55 -10.78
C TRP A 65 -2.67 -3.49 -10.74
#